data_AF-R0KRW8-F1
#
_entry.id   AF-R0KRW8-F1
#
_cell.length_a   1.000
_cell.length_b   1.000
_cell.length_c   1.000
_cell.angle_alpha   90.00
_cell.angle_beta   90.00
_cell.angle_gamma   90.00
#
_symmetry.space_group_name_H-M   'P 1'
#
loop_
_entity.id
_entity.type
_entity.pdbx_description
1 polymer ?
#
loop_
_entity_poly.entity_id
_entity_poly.type
_entity_poly.pdbx_seq_one_letter_code
_entity_poly.pdbx_strand_id
1 'polypeptide(L)'
;MAVTVAIRARSADYRGTLYSRREESWHDKTLGEIVAAITARNKMTSSAIPELAGIKIPHIVRLQESDAKFLTRLAERNGGEVSVKDGKLLFLKAGRGVTASGKTIPQVTITRGDGDRHQFSIADRGAYTGVTVKCCASKARSHKSKKSHLNANPGAAFTLATAL
;
A
#
# COMPACT_ATOMS: atom_id res chain seq x y z
N MET A 1 -32.19 -26.24 22.50
CA MET A 1 -30.97 -26.23 21.67
C MET A 1 -30.76 -24.81 21.16
N ALA A 2 -29.64 -24.16 21.51
CA ALA A 2 -29.33 -22.83 20.98
C ALA A 2 -28.72 -22.94 19.59
N VAL A 3 -29.26 -22.21 18.62
CA VAL A 3 -28.70 -22.12 17.26
C VAL A 3 -27.77 -20.91 17.23
N THR A 4 -26.49 -21.13 16.97
CA THR A 4 -25.50 -20.06 16.80
C THR A 4 -25.35 -19.72 15.32
N VAL A 5 -25.42 -18.44 14.98
CA VAL A 5 -25.17 -17.93 13.62
C VAL A 5 -23.88 -17.09 13.64
N ALA A 6 -22.96 -17.36 12.72
CA ALA A 6 -21.73 -16.59 12.55
C ALA A 6 -21.83 -15.70 11.30
N ILE A 7 -21.80 -14.38 11.50
CA ILE A 7 -21.82 -13.39 10.41
C ILE A 7 -20.41 -12.86 10.18
N ARG A 8 -19.96 -12.83 8.91
CA ARG A 8 -18.67 -12.23 8.52
C ARG A 8 -18.90 -11.10 7.51
N ALA A 9 -18.34 -9.93 7.79
CA ALA A 9 -18.33 -8.79 6.89
C ALA A 9 -16.89 -8.39 6.53
N ARG A 10 -16.70 -7.85 5.33
CA ARG A 10 -15.40 -7.35 4.82
C ARG A 10 -15.61 -5.99 4.18
N SER A 11 -14.59 -5.14 4.21
CA SER A 11 -14.66 -3.79 3.60
C SER A 11 -14.67 -3.81 2.07
N ALA A 12 -14.22 -4.89 1.46
CA ALA A 12 -14.17 -5.06 0.01
C ALA A 12 -15.01 -6.29 -0.39
N ASP A 13 -15.64 -6.22 -1.56
CA ASP A 13 -16.34 -7.35 -2.14
C ASP A 13 -15.34 -8.31 -2.80
N TYR A 14 -15.06 -9.42 -2.11
CA TYR A 14 -14.19 -10.49 -2.61
C TYR A 14 -14.93 -11.53 -3.46
N ARG A 15 -16.26 -11.44 -3.57
CA ARG A 15 -17.06 -12.35 -4.40
C ARG A 15 -17.19 -11.83 -5.83
N GLY A 16 -16.96 -10.53 -6.02
CA GLY A 16 -17.01 -9.86 -7.31
C GLY A 16 -15.71 -9.88 -8.12
N THR A 17 -15.62 -8.94 -9.06
CA THR A 17 -14.52 -8.82 -10.04
C THR A 17 -13.16 -8.53 -9.40
N LEU A 18 -13.14 -7.95 -8.19
CA LEU A 18 -11.91 -7.58 -7.47
C LEU A 18 -10.99 -8.77 -7.19
N TYR A 19 -11.58 -9.96 -6.99
CA TYR A 19 -10.84 -11.20 -6.71
C TYR A 19 -10.75 -12.14 -7.93
N SER A 20 -11.43 -11.82 -9.03
CA SER A 20 -11.37 -12.59 -10.27
C SER A 20 -10.00 -12.46 -10.95
N ARG A 21 -9.41 -13.58 -11.37
CA ARG A 21 -8.12 -13.59 -12.10
C ARG A 21 -8.33 -13.21 -13.55
N ARG A 22 -7.42 -12.39 -14.08
CA ARG A 22 -7.50 -11.89 -15.46
C ARG A 22 -6.11 -11.65 -16.05
N GLU A 23 -6.11 -11.54 -17.37
CA GLU A 23 -4.95 -11.13 -18.15
C GLU A 23 -5.25 -9.80 -18.84
N GLU A 24 -4.34 -8.84 -18.77
CA GLU A 24 -4.50 -7.53 -19.40
C GLU A 24 -3.15 -6.82 -19.48
N SER A 25 -2.89 -6.11 -20.57
CA SER A 25 -1.66 -5.35 -20.79
C SER A 25 -1.96 -3.86 -20.82
N TRP A 26 -1.04 -3.09 -20.27
CA TRP A 26 -1.19 -1.67 -20.02
C TRP A 26 0.05 -0.95 -20.55
N HIS A 27 -0.16 0.00 -21.47
CA HIS A 27 0.91 0.69 -22.18
C HIS A 27 0.77 2.20 -22.01
N ASP A 28 1.89 2.87 -21.68
CA ASP A 28 1.97 4.33 -21.55
C ASP A 28 0.86 4.95 -20.71
N LYS A 29 0.50 4.28 -19.61
CA LYS A 29 -0.52 4.73 -18.66
C LYS A 29 0.09 5.27 -17.39
N THR A 30 -0.55 6.28 -16.83
CA THR A 30 -0.27 6.71 -15.46
C THR A 30 -0.88 5.74 -14.46
N LEU A 31 -0.24 5.58 -13.31
CA LEU A 31 -0.78 4.77 -12.21
C LEU A 31 -2.20 5.21 -11.83
N GLY A 32 -2.48 6.52 -11.86
CA GLY A 32 -3.82 7.06 -11.63
C GLY A 32 -4.86 6.57 -12.63
N GLU A 33 -4.55 6.57 -13.92
CA GLU A 33 -5.42 5.98 -14.96
C GLU A 33 -5.64 4.49 -14.70
N ILE A 34 -4.61 3.78 -14.22
CA ILE A 34 -4.73 2.39 -13.83
C ILE A 34 -5.76 2.22 -12.74
N VAL A 35 -5.51 2.86 -11.61
CA VAL A 35 -6.39 2.77 -10.47
C VAL A 35 -7.83 3.15 -10.85
N ALA A 36 -8.04 4.21 -11.64
CA ALA A 36 -9.36 4.65 -12.07
C ALA A 36 -10.12 3.59 -12.89
N ALA A 37 -9.46 2.95 -13.86
CA ALA A 37 -10.09 1.91 -14.66
C ALA A 37 -10.45 0.67 -13.81
N ILE A 38 -9.60 0.31 -12.83
CA ILE A 38 -9.88 -0.80 -11.91
C ILE A 38 -11.04 -0.46 -10.97
N THR A 39 -11.09 0.75 -10.43
CA THR A 39 -12.16 1.15 -9.51
C THR A 39 -13.50 1.27 -10.22
N ALA A 40 -13.52 1.78 -11.46
CA ALA A 40 -14.74 1.89 -12.26
C ALA A 40 -15.41 0.52 -12.47
N ARG A 41 -14.64 -0.50 -12.88
CA ARG A 41 -15.19 -1.86 -13.06
C ARG A 41 -15.65 -2.53 -11.76
N ASN A 42 -15.07 -2.14 -10.63
CA ASN A 42 -15.41 -2.67 -9.31
C ASN A 42 -16.51 -1.84 -8.62
N LYS A 43 -17.09 -0.84 -9.29
CA LYS A 43 -18.12 0.08 -8.74
C LYS A 43 -17.63 0.81 -7.49
N MET A 44 -16.36 1.22 -7.52
CA MET A 44 -15.69 1.92 -6.44
C MET A 44 -15.16 3.27 -6.92
N THR A 45 -14.89 4.17 -5.98
CA THR A 45 -14.19 5.43 -6.27
C THR A 45 -12.70 5.28 -6.02
N SER A 46 -11.87 5.92 -6.83
CA SER A 46 -10.42 5.98 -6.62
C SER A 46 -10.04 7.19 -5.77
N SER A 47 -9.06 7.00 -4.88
CA SER A 47 -8.43 8.09 -4.15
C SER A 47 -6.94 7.81 -4.04
N ALA A 48 -6.16 8.40 -4.94
CA ALA A 48 -4.72 8.25 -5.01
C ALA A 48 -4.05 9.60 -4.75
N ILE A 49 -2.95 9.59 -3.98
CA ILE A 49 -2.15 10.80 -3.81
C ILE A 49 -1.51 11.22 -5.15
N PRO A 50 -1.38 12.53 -5.45
CA PRO A 50 -0.85 13.01 -6.72
C PRO A 50 0.53 12.45 -7.08
N GLU A 51 1.40 12.29 -6.07
CA GLU A 51 2.75 11.70 -6.21
C GLU A 51 2.71 10.31 -6.85
N LEU A 52 1.80 9.44 -6.40
CA LEU A 52 1.66 8.09 -6.95
C LEU A 52 0.85 8.10 -8.24
N ALA A 53 -0.24 8.88 -8.30
CA ALA A 53 -1.12 8.93 -9.46
C ALA A 53 -0.40 9.39 -10.73
N GLY A 54 0.56 10.32 -10.61
CA GLY A 54 1.34 10.86 -11.72
C GLY A 54 2.46 9.96 -12.25
N ILE A 55 2.74 8.82 -11.60
CA ILE A 55 3.80 7.91 -12.05
C ILE A 55 3.43 7.33 -13.41
N LYS A 56 4.24 7.62 -14.43
CA LYS A 56 4.11 7.01 -15.75
C LYS A 56 4.63 5.57 -15.71
N ILE A 57 3.82 4.66 -16.22
CA ILE A 57 4.14 3.25 -16.35
C ILE A 57 4.29 2.94 -17.85
N PRO A 58 5.53 2.76 -18.34
CA PRO A 58 5.77 2.51 -19.77
C PRO A 58 5.06 1.26 -20.24
N HIS A 59 5.17 0.19 -19.43
CA HIS A 59 4.50 -1.06 -19.69
C HIS A 59 4.32 -1.86 -18.40
N ILE A 60 3.13 -2.41 -18.21
CA ILE A 60 2.88 -3.41 -17.17
C ILE A 60 1.85 -4.41 -17.66
N VAL A 61 2.07 -5.68 -17.31
CA VAL A 61 1.14 -6.75 -17.62
C VAL A 61 0.55 -7.26 -16.32
N ARG A 62 -0.75 -7.57 -16.40
CA ARG A 62 -1.49 -8.37 -15.45
C ARG A 62 -1.57 -9.79 -15.99
N LEU A 63 -0.99 -10.78 -15.29
CA LEU A 63 -0.94 -12.18 -15.73
C LEU A 63 -1.53 -13.10 -14.67
N GLN A 64 -2.70 -13.69 -14.93
CA GLN A 64 -3.38 -14.62 -14.02
C GLN A 64 -3.49 -14.14 -12.56
N GLU A 65 -3.59 -12.83 -12.36
CA GLU A 65 -3.69 -12.21 -11.04
C GLU A 65 -5.04 -11.49 -10.90
N SER A 66 -5.51 -11.43 -9.65
CA SER A 66 -6.72 -10.65 -9.32
C SER A 66 -6.41 -9.16 -9.27
N ASP A 67 -7.43 -8.32 -9.38
CA ASP A 67 -7.28 -6.87 -9.26
C ASP A 67 -6.67 -6.47 -7.93
N ALA A 68 -7.12 -7.09 -6.83
CA ALA A 68 -6.54 -6.86 -5.52
C ALA A 68 -5.04 -7.15 -5.51
N LYS A 69 -4.62 -8.30 -6.05
CA LYS A 69 -3.20 -8.68 -6.06
C LYS A 69 -2.37 -7.78 -6.97
N PHE A 70 -2.91 -7.43 -8.13
CA PHE A 70 -2.28 -6.51 -9.07
C PHE A 70 -2.07 -5.13 -8.45
N LEU A 71 -3.10 -4.56 -7.81
CA LEU A 71 -3.02 -3.27 -7.14
C LEU A 71 -2.01 -3.28 -5.99
N THR A 72 -1.98 -4.33 -5.17
CA THR A 72 -0.98 -4.46 -4.09
C THR A 72 0.44 -4.49 -4.68
N ARG A 73 0.67 -5.30 -5.71
CA ARG A 73 1.97 -5.37 -6.41
C ARG A 73 2.35 -4.04 -7.04
N LEU A 74 1.38 -3.32 -7.60
CA LEU A 74 1.58 -2.00 -8.18
C LEU A 74 1.97 -0.97 -7.12
N ALA A 75 1.34 -1.02 -5.95
CA ALA A 75 1.64 -0.16 -4.82
C ALA A 75 3.06 -0.40 -4.31
N GLU A 76 3.41 -1.67 -4.02
CA GLU A 76 4.72 -2.07 -3.51
C GLU A 76 5.86 -1.60 -4.43
N ARG A 77 5.72 -1.79 -5.76
CA ARG A 77 6.73 -1.37 -6.75
C ARG A 77 6.97 0.14 -6.80
N ASN A 78 5.98 0.93 -6.40
CA ASN A 78 6.02 2.39 -6.46
C ASN A 78 6.15 3.01 -5.06
N GLY A 79 6.44 2.21 -4.02
CA GLY A 79 6.59 2.69 -2.65
C GLY A 79 5.30 3.23 -2.03
N GLY A 80 4.15 2.67 -2.45
CA GLY A 80 2.83 2.97 -1.91
C GLY A 80 2.18 1.75 -1.27
N GLU A 81 0.98 1.97 -0.74
CA GLU A 81 0.12 0.96 -0.16
C GLU A 81 -1.33 1.16 -0.64
N VAL A 82 -2.09 0.06 -0.73
CA VAL A 82 -3.47 0.06 -1.19
C VAL A 82 -4.40 -0.45 -0.11
N SER A 83 -5.53 0.23 0.10
CA SER A 83 -6.60 -0.27 0.96
C SER A 83 -7.98 0.11 0.44
N VAL A 84 -8.98 -0.67 0.81
CA VAL A 84 -10.39 -0.36 0.52
C VAL A 84 -11.05 0.11 1.81
N LYS A 85 -11.68 1.29 1.76
CA LYS A 85 -12.43 1.88 2.88
C LYS A 85 -13.65 2.60 2.31
N ASP A 86 -14.83 2.28 2.83
CA ASP A 86 -16.08 3.00 2.50
C ASP A 86 -16.36 3.08 0.98
N GLY A 87 -16.21 1.96 0.26
CA GLY A 87 -16.39 1.92 -1.20
C GLY A 87 -15.33 2.71 -2.00
N LYS A 88 -14.28 3.19 -1.33
CA LYS A 88 -13.15 3.91 -1.95
C LYS A 88 -11.89 3.07 -1.89
N LEU A 89 -11.14 3.09 -2.98
CA LEU A 89 -9.83 2.49 -3.07
C LEU A 89 -8.78 3.57 -2.84
N LEU A 90 -8.08 3.45 -1.73
CA LEU A 90 -7.06 4.38 -1.26
C LEU A 90 -5.69 3.90 -1.74
N PHE A 91 -4.97 4.78 -2.43
CA PHE A 91 -3.59 4.58 -2.85
C PHE A 91 -2.71 5.63 -2.14
N LEU A 92 -1.97 5.17 -1.13
CA LEU A 92 -1.32 6.01 -0.13
C LEU A 92 0.18 5.68 -0.02
N LYS A 93 0.92 6.49 0.72
CA LYS A 93 2.29 6.18 1.14
C LYS A 93 2.31 6.01 2.65
N ALA A 94 2.86 4.89 3.12
CA ALA A 94 2.92 4.58 4.54
C ALA A 94 3.72 5.67 5.30
N GLY A 95 3.34 5.92 6.56
CA GLY A 95 4.07 6.81 7.47
C GLY A 95 3.91 8.32 7.21
N ARG A 96 3.05 8.75 6.28
CA ARG A 96 2.88 10.20 5.99
C ARG A 96 1.94 10.93 6.96
N GLY A 97 1.09 10.21 7.70
CA GLY A 97 0.13 10.84 8.62
C GLY A 97 -0.93 11.73 7.94
N VAL A 98 -1.16 11.54 6.64
CA VAL A 98 -2.14 12.29 5.85
C VAL A 98 -3.10 11.35 5.13
N THR A 99 -4.33 11.81 4.91
CA THR A 99 -5.33 11.13 4.10
C THR A 99 -4.94 11.16 2.61
N ALA A 100 -5.66 10.39 1.79
CA ALA A 100 -5.48 10.41 0.33
C ALA A 100 -5.77 11.79 -0.30
N SER A 101 -6.62 12.59 0.37
CA SER A 101 -6.90 13.99 0.00
C SER A 101 -5.85 14.98 0.53
N GLY A 102 -4.79 14.52 1.21
CA GLY A 102 -3.72 15.35 1.74
C GLY A 102 -4.03 16.03 3.07
N LYS A 103 -5.17 15.72 3.71
CA LYS A 103 -5.50 16.27 5.03
C LYS A 103 -4.74 15.53 6.12
N THR A 104 -4.21 16.25 7.10
CA THR A 104 -3.57 15.63 8.26
C THR A 104 -4.57 14.74 9.00
N ILE A 105 -4.14 13.52 9.36
CA ILE A 105 -4.93 12.62 10.19
C ILE A 105 -4.91 13.17 11.62
N PRO A 106 -6.07 13.44 12.25
CA PRO A 106 -6.11 13.98 13.60
C PRO A 106 -5.49 13.00 14.59
N GLN A 107 -4.66 13.50 15.49
CA GLN A 107 -4.12 12.71 16.58
C GLN A 107 -5.25 12.44 17.59
N VAL A 108 -5.35 11.20 18.03
CA VAL A 108 -6.27 10.78 19.10
C VAL A 108 -5.42 10.29 20.26
N THR A 109 -5.66 10.86 21.43
CA THR A 109 -5.05 10.39 22.69
C THR A 109 -5.93 9.28 23.25
N ILE A 110 -5.33 8.12 23.52
CA ILE A 110 -6.00 6.98 24.14
C ILE A 110 -5.39 6.79 25.53
N THR A 111 -6.24 6.68 26.54
CA THR A 111 -5.89 6.40 27.93
C THR A 111 -6.18 4.95 28.28
N ARG A 112 -5.60 4.46 29.39
CA ARG A 112 -5.86 3.09 29.89
C ARG A 112 -7.34 2.83 30.18
N GLY A 113 -8.14 3.87 30.43
CA GLY A 113 -9.57 3.76 30.71
C GLY A 113 -10.45 3.60 29.47
N ASP A 114 -9.92 3.80 28.26
CA ASP A 114 -10.71 3.79 27.03
C ASP A 114 -11.00 2.39 26.48
N GLY A 115 -10.52 1.32 27.14
CA GLY A 115 -10.78 -0.05 26.71
C GLY A 115 -10.38 -1.13 27.71
N ASP A 116 -10.90 -2.32 27.49
CA ASP A 116 -10.81 -3.43 28.46
C ASP A 116 -9.43 -4.14 28.45
N ARG A 117 -8.75 -4.15 27.30
CA ARG A 117 -7.47 -4.84 27.12
C ARG A 117 -6.57 -4.10 26.15
N HIS A 118 -5.30 -3.95 26.53
CA HIS A 118 -4.26 -3.31 25.72
C HIS A 118 -3.10 -4.28 25.51
N GLN A 119 -2.65 -4.44 24.26
CA GLN A 119 -1.47 -5.23 23.91
C GLN A 119 -0.53 -4.37 23.07
N PHE A 120 0.71 -4.21 23.54
CA PHE A 120 1.78 -3.52 22.82
C PHE A 120 2.99 -4.44 22.75
N SER A 121 3.56 -4.58 21.56
CA SER A 121 4.77 -5.38 21.33
C SER A 121 5.63 -4.70 20.29
N ILE A 122 6.93 -4.62 20.57
CA ILE A 122 7.95 -4.18 19.61
C ILE A 122 8.66 -5.44 19.13
N ALA A 123 8.58 -5.70 17.82
CA ALA A 123 9.32 -6.79 17.20
C ALA A 123 10.46 -6.19 16.36
N ASP A 124 11.70 -6.41 16.78
CA ASP A 124 12.90 -5.90 16.08
C ASP A 124 13.33 -6.80 14.89
N ARG A 125 12.53 -7.83 14.60
CA ARG A 125 12.82 -8.81 13.55
C ARG A 125 12.43 -8.23 12.19
N GLY A 126 13.41 -7.74 11.44
CA GLY A 126 13.24 -7.21 10.08
C GLY A 126 13.85 -5.83 9.85
N ALA A 127 14.48 -5.21 10.86
CA ALA A 127 15.22 -3.97 10.71
C ALA A 127 16.55 -4.24 9.98
N TYR A 128 16.56 -4.07 8.65
CA TYR A 128 17.80 -4.10 7.86
C TYR A 128 18.31 -2.68 7.66
N THR A 129 19.55 -2.42 8.02
CA THR A 129 20.21 -1.10 7.89
C THR A 129 20.58 -0.73 6.45
N GLY A 130 20.40 -1.65 5.50
CA GLY A 130 20.61 -1.38 4.09
C GLY A 130 20.23 -2.54 3.19
N VAL A 131 19.85 -2.22 1.96
CA VAL A 131 19.59 -3.20 0.90
C VAL A 131 20.52 -2.88 -0.26
N THR A 132 21.27 -3.88 -0.75
CA THR A 132 22.06 -3.75 -1.97
C THR A 132 21.36 -4.50 -3.10
N VAL A 133 20.94 -3.77 -4.13
CA VAL A 133 20.45 -4.34 -5.38
C VAL A 133 21.51 -4.21 -6.46
N LYS A 134 21.83 -5.31 -7.13
CA LYS A 134 22.70 -5.34 -8.32
C LYS A 134 21.83 -5.62 -9.54
N CYS A 135 21.85 -4.72 -10.52
CA CYS A 135 21.17 -4.92 -11.79
C CYS A 135 22.19 -5.31 -12.87
N CYS A 136 21.90 -6.39 -13.62
CA CYS A 136 22.66 -6.74 -14.83
C CYS A 136 22.08 -5.95 -16.01
N ALA A 137 22.84 -4.97 -16.50
CA ALA A 137 22.47 -4.24 -17.71
C ALA A 137 22.80 -5.08 -18.95
N SER A 138 21.80 -5.46 -19.73
CA SER A 138 21.96 -6.14 -21.02
C SER A 138 22.26 -5.13 -22.15
N LYS A 139 23.37 -4.40 -22.05
CA LYS A 139 23.98 -3.71 -23.20
C LYS A 139 25.48 -3.58 -22.97
N ALA A 140 26.26 -4.27 -23.79
CA ALA A 140 27.70 -4.14 -23.85
C ALA A 140 28.08 -2.72 -24.32
N ARG A 141 28.52 -1.86 -23.39
CA ARG A 141 29.62 -0.89 -23.54
C ARG A 141 29.81 -0.11 -22.22
N SER A 142 30.95 -0.35 -21.58
CA SER A 142 31.54 0.32 -20.41
C SER A 142 30.80 0.18 -19.07
N HIS A 143 31.35 -0.67 -18.20
CA HIS A 143 30.88 -0.89 -16.84
C HIS A 143 31.21 0.32 -15.95
N LYS A 144 30.19 1.10 -15.56
CA LYS A 144 30.20 1.78 -14.27
C LYS A 144 29.05 1.26 -13.42
N SER A 145 29.40 0.41 -12.45
CA SER A 145 28.49 -0.01 -11.38
C SER A 145 28.10 1.23 -10.58
N LYS A 146 26.85 1.67 -10.68
CA LYS A 146 26.28 2.65 -9.75
C LYS A 146 25.82 1.90 -8.51
N LYS A 147 26.56 2.04 -7.41
CA LYS A 147 26.08 1.66 -6.07
C LYS A 147 25.13 2.75 -5.60
N SER A 148 23.83 2.47 -5.53
CA SER A 148 22.88 3.34 -4.83
C SER A 148 22.75 2.86 -3.39
N HIS A 149 23.28 3.64 -2.45
CA HIS A 149 22.98 3.45 -1.03
C HIS A 149 21.60 4.06 -0.77
N LEU A 150 20.58 3.22 -0.53
CA LEU A 150 19.32 3.70 0.04
C LEU A 150 19.43 3.52 1.55
N ASN A 151 19.62 4.61 2.28
CA ASN A 151 19.59 4.61 3.73
C ASN A 151 18.12 4.54 4.17
N ALA A 152 17.70 3.41 4.73
CA ALA A 152 16.42 3.32 5.43
C ALA A 152 16.65 3.87 6.83
N ASN A 153 16.05 5.03 7.14
CA ASN A 153 16.21 5.69 8.42
C ASN A 153 15.73 4.76 9.56
N PRO A 154 16.61 4.26 10.44
CA PRO A 154 16.20 3.42 11.55
C PRO A 154 15.76 4.33 12.71
N GLY A 155 14.49 4.24 13.09
CA GLY A 155 13.98 4.83 14.32
C GLY A 155 13.72 6.34 14.26
N ALA A 156 12.46 6.71 14.01
CA ALA A 156 11.93 7.89 14.69
C ALA A 156 11.92 7.55 16.19
N ALA A 157 12.91 8.03 16.92
CA ALA A 157 12.90 8.03 18.38
C ALA A 157 11.67 8.82 18.84
N PHE A 158 10.63 8.14 19.30
CA PHE A 158 9.53 8.76 20.00
C PHE A 158 9.94 8.95 21.45
N THR A 159 10.28 10.18 21.82
CA THR A 159 10.50 10.58 23.22
C THR A 159 9.18 10.48 23.96
N LEU A 160 9.04 9.49 24.85
CA LEU A 160 7.93 9.39 25.79
C LEU A 160 8.15 10.42 26.91
N ALA A 161 7.39 11.52 26.88
CA ALA A 161 7.19 12.34 28.07
C ALA A 161 6.20 11.63 28.98
N THR A 162 6.71 11.04 30.07
CA THR A 162 5.91 10.53 31.17
C THR A 162 5.27 11.71 31.90
N ALA A 163 3.95 11.76 31.95
CA ALA A 163 3.21 12.57 32.92
C ALA A 163 2.17 11.65 33.58
N LEU A 164 2.14 11.71 34.92
CA LEU A 164 1.31 10.96 35.85
C LEU A 164 -0.20 11.07 35.55
#